data_AF-S9QWI7-F1
#
_entry.id   AF-S9QWI7-F1
#
_cell.length_a   1.000
_cell.length_b   1.000
_cell.length_c   1.000
_cell.angle_alpha   90.00
_cell.angle_beta   90.00
_cell.angle_gamma   90.00
#
_symmetry.space_group_name_H-M   'P 1'
#
loop_
_entity.id
_entity.type
_entity.pdbx_description
1 polymer ?
#
loop_
_entity_poly.entity_id
_entity_poly.type
_entity_poly.pdbx_seq_one_letter_code
_entity_poly.pdbx_strand_id
1 'polypeptide(L)'
;MKKLREVDRLAIEILRREVAKEQIAVKKARTSFSELQTAITELRSRIEIHRKSGPGVIRHVPLLGGARERKHQAELEELSRRRRVKIKALKDLRRKDATRRSRMQTYKDTAAWMHDRVKFIGKHSILIDDDLSEIAERLFSEMVGIQESAGFKKGPEVVGVLEDNRLKIEAWHDGALTRLDAVPAPAVRRAPDVSASESAAQAAHLGRGKKHRIYLPVHPSHANELASHGFRIDDTVGKGSQIYFDPHKDMEIARKWQGSLPTAARMHKRRFSFLDIADAAWGQNVRNVFKEEYWSTMRQDLNLMNGHRCMVCGNRGGKLISEYFKGEEKKSDSVECHEVWEWRILDEDRRVGVQKLKEILVLCNDCHMMFHEDLAVDLANRNGKDGDEVRDFLRARMAQVTGMERPELEEQLRAERAERESLNEIDHWIMDLQYLSDHAYLSKTVPEYEDSARNTVPMTKIAGTEFYDPQGALYEAQDVDALYDSLMRDLDETLSVGMTS
;
A
#
# COMPACT_ATOMS: atom_id res chain seq x y z
N MET A 1 30.32 -1.46 0.90
CA MET A 1 28.97 -2.00 1.20
C MET A 1 28.59 -2.10 2.66
N LYS A 2 29.33 -2.84 3.50
CA LYS A 2 28.94 -3.07 4.91
C LYS A 2 28.62 -1.76 5.64
N LYS A 3 29.51 -0.77 5.51
CA LYS A 3 29.33 0.57 6.09
C LYS A 3 28.10 1.31 5.58
N LEU A 4 27.79 1.27 4.27
CA LEU A 4 26.56 1.89 3.74
C LEU A 4 25.28 1.27 4.29
N ARG A 5 25.24 -0.06 4.43
CA ARG A 5 24.09 -0.73 5.07
C ARG A 5 23.96 -0.35 6.54
N GLU A 6 25.09 -0.15 7.22
CA GLU A 6 25.10 0.29 8.60
C GLU A 6 24.65 1.75 8.75
N VAL A 7 25.11 2.64 7.85
CA VAL A 7 24.60 4.02 7.73
C VAL A 7 23.09 4.02 7.49
N ASP A 8 22.58 3.22 6.55
CA ASP A 8 21.15 3.10 6.26
C ASP A 8 20.36 2.71 7.52
N ARG A 9 20.81 1.63 8.18
CA ARG A 9 20.19 1.13 9.41
C ARG A 9 20.16 2.21 10.50
N LEU A 10 21.30 2.87 10.76
CA LEU A 10 21.41 3.90 11.79
C LEU A 10 20.54 5.13 11.47
N ALA A 11 20.57 5.60 10.21
CA ALA A 11 19.76 6.73 9.78
C ALA A 11 18.27 6.43 9.91
N ILE A 12 17.82 5.26 9.44
CA ILE A 12 16.41 4.82 9.55
C ILE A 12 16.00 4.72 11.01
N GLU A 13 16.82 4.09 11.87
CA GLU A 13 16.52 3.94 13.30
C GLU A 13 16.35 5.30 14.00
N ILE A 14 17.31 6.22 13.80
CA ILE A 14 17.27 7.56 14.39
C ILE A 14 16.07 8.34 13.86
N LEU A 15 15.85 8.38 12.55
CA LEU A 15 14.77 9.15 11.94
C LEU A 15 13.39 8.60 12.31
N ARG A 16 13.20 7.26 12.38
CA ARG A 16 11.96 6.63 12.87
C ARG A 16 11.67 7.02 14.32
N ARG A 17 12.69 7.00 15.18
CA ARG A 17 12.55 7.42 16.58
C ARG A 17 12.13 8.90 16.68
N GLU A 18 12.68 9.77 15.84
CA GLU A 18 12.32 11.19 15.80
C GLU A 18 10.91 11.43 15.24
N VAL A 19 10.49 10.66 14.22
CA VAL A 19 9.11 10.63 13.73
C VAL A 19 8.15 10.26 14.87
N ALA A 20 8.44 9.20 15.62
CA ALA A 20 7.61 8.77 16.77
C ALA A 20 7.50 9.87 17.84
N LYS A 21 8.60 10.55 18.18
CA LYS A 21 8.59 11.69 19.11
C LYS A 21 7.69 12.82 18.61
N GLU A 22 7.77 13.16 17.32
CA GLU A 22 6.94 14.21 16.72
C GLU A 22 5.47 13.79 16.65
N GLN A 23 5.15 12.52 16.37
CA GLN A 23 3.79 11.97 16.41
C GLN A 23 3.17 12.09 17.82
N ILE A 24 3.90 11.69 18.86
CA ILE A 24 3.47 11.85 20.27
C ILE A 24 3.19 13.33 20.56
N ALA A 25 4.05 14.23 20.10
CA ALA A 25 3.85 15.66 20.33
C ALA A 25 2.65 16.23 19.56
N VAL A 26 2.39 15.77 18.33
CA VAL A 26 1.19 16.11 17.55
C VAL A 26 -0.07 15.59 18.25
N LYS A 27 -0.05 14.36 18.78
CA LYS A 27 -1.15 13.79 19.56
C LYS A 27 -1.48 14.65 20.78
N LYS A 28 -0.46 15.02 21.57
CA LYS A 28 -0.61 15.95 22.71
C LYS A 28 -1.15 17.31 22.27
N ALA A 29 -0.68 17.84 21.14
CA ALA A 29 -1.17 19.11 20.59
C ALA A 29 -2.65 19.05 20.19
N ARG A 30 -3.15 17.91 19.67
CA ARG A 30 -4.58 17.74 19.35
C ARG A 30 -5.47 17.84 20.60
N THR A 31 -5.05 17.22 21.71
CA THR A 31 -5.77 17.34 22.99
C THR A 31 -5.84 18.80 23.45
N SER A 32 -4.70 19.50 23.49
CA SER A 32 -4.66 20.92 23.85
C SER A 32 -5.43 21.82 22.88
N PHE A 33 -5.52 21.44 21.62
CA PHE A 33 -6.31 22.15 20.61
C PHE A 33 -7.80 22.09 20.92
N SER A 34 -8.32 20.91 21.24
CA SER A 34 -9.72 20.70 21.64
C SER A 34 -10.06 21.50 22.91
N GLU A 35 -9.20 21.43 23.94
CA GLU A 35 -9.37 22.18 25.18
C GLU A 35 -9.43 23.70 24.95
N LEU A 36 -8.53 24.23 24.13
CA LEU A 36 -8.50 25.66 23.79
C LEU A 36 -9.75 26.08 22.99
N GLN A 37 -10.22 25.25 22.06
CA GLN A 37 -11.44 25.53 21.30
C GLN A 37 -12.67 25.58 22.19
N THR A 38 -12.79 24.62 23.11
CA THR A 38 -13.87 24.58 24.11
C THR A 38 -13.83 25.83 24.99
N ALA A 39 -12.66 26.19 25.53
CA ALA A 39 -12.50 27.38 26.36
C ALA A 39 -12.82 28.69 25.61
N ILE A 40 -12.46 28.79 24.32
CA ILE A 40 -12.79 29.95 23.48
C ILE A 40 -14.31 30.05 23.26
N THR A 41 -14.97 28.91 23.04
CA THR A 41 -16.42 28.83 22.85
C THR A 41 -17.17 29.21 24.13
N GLU A 42 -16.74 28.70 25.28
CA GLU A 42 -17.29 29.06 26.59
C GLU A 42 -17.15 30.56 26.86
N LEU A 43 -15.95 31.13 26.66
CA LEU A 43 -15.72 32.56 26.84
C LEU A 43 -16.58 33.40 25.88
N ARG A 44 -16.79 32.95 24.64
CA ARG A 44 -17.69 33.63 23.69
C ARG A 44 -19.13 33.64 24.23
N SER A 45 -19.62 32.52 24.74
CA SER A 45 -20.95 32.41 25.35
C SER A 45 -21.08 33.34 26.57
N ARG A 46 -20.10 33.33 27.47
CA ARG A 46 -20.09 34.20 28.65
C ARG A 46 -20.07 35.68 28.30
N ILE A 47 -19.29 36.09 27.30
CA ILE A 47 -19.29 37.45 26.76
C ILE A 47 -20.69 37.84 26.26
N GLU A 48 -21.35 36.95 25.53
CA GLU A 48 -22.69 37.19 24.98
C GLU A 48 -23.76 37.31 26.07
N ILE A 49 -23.75 36.39 27.04
CA ILE A 49 -24.65 36.43 28.21
C ILE A 49 -24.44 37.73 29.00
N HIS A 50 -23.17 38.10 29.24
CA HIS A 50 -22.83 39.32 29.96
C HIS A 50 -23.31 40.57 29.22
N ARG A 51 -23.11 40.64 27.89
CA ARG A 51 -23.65 41.75 27.08
C ARG A 51 -25.17 41.86 27.18
N LYS A 52 -25.88 40.73 27.18
CA LYS A 52 -27.34 40.70 27.29
C LYS A 52 -27.85 41.10 28.67
N SER A 53 -27.14 40.76 29.74
CA SER A 53 -27.58 41.10 31.10
C SER A 53 -27.49 42.60 31.37
N GLY A 54 -26.52 43.30 30.78
CA GLY A 54 -26.31 44.73 30.92
C GLY A 54 -26.19 45.20 32.38
N PRO A 55 -26.08 46.52 32.63
CA PRO A 55 -26.12 47.06 33.99
C PRO A 55 -27.54 47.08 34.60
N GLY A 56 -28.57 46.64 33.85
CA GLY A 56 -29.98 46.64 34.27
C GLY A 56 -30.57 48.04 34.54
N VAL A 57 -31.71 48.10 35.22
CA VAL A 57 -32.44 49.36 35.52
C VAL A 57 -31.63 50.30 36.43
N ILE A 58 -30.71 49.76 37.23
CA ILE A 58 -29.83 50.52 38.14
C ILE A 58 -28.96 51.56 37.40
N ARG A 59 -28.76 51.42 36.08
CA ARG A 59 -28.07 52.43 35.26
C ARG A 59 -28.71 53.82 35.32
N HIS A 60 -29.99 53.91 35.66
CA HIS A 60 -30.75 55.16 35.74
C HIS A 60 -30.71 55.82 37.12
N VAL A 61 -30.08 55.18 38.11
CA VAL A 61 -29.95 55.76 39.46
C VAL A 61 -28.72 56.69 39.49
N PRO A 62 -28.88 57.98 39.79
CA PRO A 62 -27.75 58.92 39.89
C PRO A 62 -26.68 58.39 40.86
N LEU A 63 -25.39 58.58 40.51
CA LEU A 63 -24.19 58.08 41.21
C LEU A 63 -23.99 56.55 41.19
N LEU A 64 -25.03 55.73 41.43
CA LEU A 64 -24.91 54.27 41.45
C LEU A 64 -24.84 53.65 40.05
N GLY A 65 -25.51 54.23 39.06
CA GLY A 65 -25.54 53.75 37.69
C GLY A 65 -24.15 53.72 37.04
N GLY A 66 -23.40 54.81 37.18
CA GLY A 66 -22.06 54.93 36.59
C GLY A 66 -21.03 53.97 37.19
N ALA A 67 -21.10 53.69 38.49
CA ALA A 67 -20.23 52.71 39.13
C ALA A 67 -20.53 51.28 38.64
N ARG A 68 -21.81 50.93 38.51
CA ARG A 68 -22.23 49.61 38.01
C ARG A 68 -21.86 49.42 36.54
N GLU A 69 -22.00 50.45 35.71
CA GLU A 69 -21.62 50.42 34.30
C GLU A 69 -20.11 50.22 34.12
N ARG A 70 -19.27 50.96 34.88
CA ARG A 70 -17.81 50.76 34.85
C ARG A 70 -17.42 49.34 35.25
N LYS A 71 -18.05 48.78 36.30
CA LYS A 71 -17.81 47.39 36.72
C LYS A 71 -18.19 46.40 35.61
N HIS A 72 -19.37 46.59 35.00
CA HIS A 72 -19.85 45.76 33.91
C HIS A 72 -18.89 45.77 32.71
N GLN A 73 -18.43 46.96 32.33
CA GLN A 73 -17.47 47.15 31.23
C GLN A 73 -16.11 46.52 31.54
N ALA A 74 -15.59 46.68 32.76
CA ALA A 74 -14.33 46.06 33.17
C ALA A 74 -14.40 44.53 33.11
N GLU A 75 -15.51 43.92 33.54
CA GLU A 75 -15.72 42.47 33.45
C GLU A 75 -15.78 42.00 31.97
N LEU A 76 -16.44 42.76 31.11
CA LEU A 76 -16.51 42.47 29.67
C LEU A 76 -15.13 42.54 29.00
N GLU A 77 -14.33 43.54 29.36
CA GLU A 77 -12.96 43.71 28.88
C GLU A 77 -12.05 42.57 29.33
N GLU A 78 -12.17 42.14 30.59
CA GLU A 78 -11.42 41.02 31.14
C GLU A 78 -11.77 39.69 30.43
N LEU A 79 -13.06 39.40 30.24
CA LEU A 79 -13.49 38.22 29.47
C LEU A 79 -12.95 38.25 28.03
N SER A 80 -13.03 39.42 27.39
CA SER A 80 -12.51 39.63 26.03
C SER A 80 -10.99 39.46 25.98
N ARG A 81 -10.26 39.94 26.98
CA ARG A 81 -8.81 39.77 27.11
C ARG A 81 -8.44 38.30 27.26
N ARG A 82 -9.11 37.55 28.15
CA ARG A 82 -8.91 36.09 28.31
C ARG A 82 -9.14 35.35 26.99
N ARG A 83 -10.20 35.69 26.26
CA ARG A 83 -10.49 35.08 24.95
C ARG A 83 -9.37 35.37 23.94
N ARG A 84 -8.88 36.61 23.86
CA ARG A 84 -7.75 36.98 22.97
C ARG A 84 -6.49 36.17 23.28
N VAL A 85 -6.16 35.98 24.56
CA VAL A 85 -5.01 35.16 25.00
C VAL A 85 -5.16 33.70 24.53
N LYS A 86 -6.34 33.11 24.71
CA LYS A 86 -6.61 31.72 24.27
C LYS A 86 -6.57 31.57 22.75
N ILE A 87 -7.10 32.55 21.99
CA ILE A 87 -7.00 32.56 20.52
C ILE A 87 -5.53 32.64 20.08
N LYS A 88 -4.71 33.48 20.72
CA LYS A 88 -3.28 33.57 20.41
C LYS A 88 -2.59 32.23 20.66
N ALA A 89 -2.83 31.61 21.82
CA ALA A 89 -2.31 30.29 22.14
C ALA A 89 -2.72 29.22 21.12
N LEU A 90 -3.97 29.25 20.64
CA LEU A 90 -4.46 28.33 19.61
C LEU A 90 -3.72 28.53 18.27
N LYS A 91 -3.48 29.78 17.87
CA LYS A 91 -2.69 30.09 16.65
C LYS A 91 -1.25 29.62 16.77
N ASP A 92 -0.61 29.85 17.92
CA ASP A 92 0.76 29.40 18.18
C ASP A 92 0.85 27.87 18.16
N LEU A 93 -0.15 27.17 18.72
CA LEU A 93 -0.24 25.71 18.70
C LEU A 93 -0.39 25.18 17.27
N ARG A 94 -1.25 25.79 16.43
CA ARG A 94 -1.40 25.43 15.01
C ARG A 94 -0.11 25.61 14.23
N ARG A 95 0.62 26.72 14.45
CA ARG A 95 1.92 26.96 13.80
C ARG A 95 2.93 25.88 14.20
N LYS A 96 3.00 25.54 15.50
CA LYS A 96 3.87 24.46 15.98
C LYS A 96 3.49 23.12 15.36
N ASP A 97 2.19 22.76 15.32
CA ASP A 97 1.72 21.52 14.69
C ASP A 97 2.14 21.41 13.22
N ALA A 98 1.97 22.49 12.44
CA ALA A 98 2.39 22.55 11.05
C ALA A 98 3.91 22.32 10.91
N THR A 99 4.72 22.99 11.73
CA THR A 99 6.19 22.79 11.75
C THR A 99 6.59 21.37 12.17
N ARG A 100 5.85 20.73 13.08
CA ARG A 100 6.09 19.33 13.47
C ARG A 100 5.79 18.36 12.34
N ARG A 101 4.63 18.51 11.69
CA ARG A 101 4.24 17.67 10.54
C ARG A 101 5.20 17.80 9.37
N SER A 102 5.63 19.03 9.08
CA SER A 102 6.64 19.27 8.05
C SER A 102 7.96 18.58 8.38
N ARG A 103 8.47 18.68 9.62
CA ARG A 103 9.69 17.95 10.04
C ARG A 103 9.54 16.44 9.95
N MET A 104 8.39 15.91 10.38
CA MET A 104 8.10 14.48 10.28
C MET A 104 8.14 14.00 8.82
N GLN A 105 7.56 14.78 7.89
CA GLN A 105 7.62 14.47 6.47
C GLN A 105 9.06 14.48 5.97
N THR A 106 9.84 15.52 6.31
CA THR A 106 11.28 15.57 5.96
C THR A 106 12.02 14.33 6.45
N TYR A 107 11.81 13.89 7.69
CA TYR A 107 12.47 12.69 8.22
C TYR A 107 12.09 11.42 7.45
N LYS A 108 10.81 11.27 7.08
CA LYS A 108 10.34 10.14 6.27
C LYS A 108 10.97 10.15 4.87
N ASP A 109 10.96 11.31 4.21
CA ASP A 109 11.49 11.48 2.86
C ASP A 109 13.01 11.21 2.83
N THR A 110 13.75 11.75 3.80
CA THR A 110 15.20 11.51 3.92
C THR A 110 15.52 10.04 4.18
N ALA A 111 14.76 9.37 5.06
CA ALA A 111 14.96 7.94 5.32
C ALA A 111 14.67 7.09 4.08
N ALA A 112 13.58 7.37 3.36
CA ALA A 112 13.22 6.67 2.13
C ALA A 112 14.28 6.86 1.04
N TRP A 113 14.73 8.11 0.83
CA TRP A 113 15.80 8.42 -0.12
C TRP A 113 17.07 7.64 0.18
N MET A 114 17.53 7.61 1.43
CA MET A 114 18.74 6.87 1.80
C MET A 114 18.59 5.37 1.55
N HIS A 115 17.45 4.80 1.96
CA HIS A 115 17.16 3.38 1.78
C HIS A 115 17.17 2.97 0.31
N ASP A 116 16.52 3.76 -0.55
CA ASP A 116 16.49 3.51 -1.99
C ASP A 116 17.89 3.54 -2.62
N ARG A 117 18.75 4.46 -2.18
CA ARG A 117 20.14 4.55 -2.65
C ARG A 117 20.95 3.34 -2.20
N VAL A 118 20.88 2.94 -0.94
CA VAL A 118 21.62 1.76 -0.45
C VAL A 118 21.11 0.47 -1.09
N LYS A 119 19.81 0.37 -1.35
CA LYS A 119 19.21 -0.75 -2.09
C LYS A 119 19.71 -0.80 -3.53
N PHE A 120 19.78 0.33 -4.23
CA PHE A 120 20.35 0.40 -5.58
C PHE A 120 21.82 -0.07 -5.59
N ILE A 121 22.64 0.48 -4.69
CA ILE A 121 24.06 0.11 -4.59
C ILE A 121 24.20 -1.39 -4.26
N GLY A 122 23.33 -1.93 -3.40
CA GLY A 122 23.30 -3.35 -3.05
C GLY A 122 23.05 -4.27 -4.24
N LYS A 123 22.14 -3.88 -5.15
CA LYS A 123 21.86 -4.61 -6.38
C LYS A 123 23.01 -4.52 -7.39
N HIS A 124 23.76 -3.43 -7.36
CA HIS A 124 24.82 -3.14 -8.33
C HIS A 124 26.19 -3.05 -7.66
N SER A 125 26.50 -3.99 -6.77
CA SER A 125 27.74 -3.97 -5.98
C SER A 125 29.04 -3.97 -6.81
N ILE A 126 28.97 -4.37 -8.08
CA ILE A 126 30.09 -4.29 -9.03
C ILE A 126 30.49 -2.86 -9.40
N LEU A 127 29.60 -1.87 -9.19
CA LEU A 127 29.84 -0.47 -9.54
C LEU A 127 30.51 0.33 -8.42
N ILE A 128 30.79 -0.30 -7.28
CA ILE A 128 31.39 0.36 -6.13
C ILE A 128 32.83 0.72 -6.47
N ASP A 129 33.13 2.01 -6.35
CA ASP A 129 34.45 2.60 -6.55
C ASP A 129 34.95 3.27 -5.26
N ASP A 130 36.15 3.85 -5.35
CA ASP A 130 36.83 4.50 -4.23
C ASP A 130 36.03 5.73 -3.75
N ASP A 131 35.42 6.49 -4.68
CA ASP A 131 34.60 7.67 -4.35
C ASP A 131 33.42 7.29 -3.46
N LEU A 132 32.66 6.25 -3.82
CA LEU A 132 31.56 5.78 -2.98
C LEU A 132 32.05 5.22 -1.65
N SER A 133 33.21 4.59 -1.64
CA SER A 133 33.81 4.05 -0.41
C SER A 133 34.19 5.17 0.56
N GLU A 134 34.78 6.28 0.06
CA GLU A 134 35.08 7.47 0.85
C GLU A 134 33.80 8.11 1.42
N ILE A 135 32.76 8.26 0.59
CA ILE A 135 31.45 8.77 1.04
C ILE A 135 30.88 7.87 2.14
N ALA A 136 30.95 6.55 1.97
CA ALA A 136 30.44 5.59 2.93
C ALA A 136 31.18 5.65 4.29
N GLU A 137 32.51 5.79 4.26
CA GLU A 137 33.35 5.94 5.45
C GLU A 137 32.99 7.19 6.23
N ARG A 138 32.91 8.33 5.53
CA ARG A 138 32.57 9.60 6.13
C ARG A 138 31.19 9.58 6.76
N LEU A 139 30.18 9.13 6.01
CA LEU A 139 28.80 9.02 6.50
C LEU A 139 28.72 8.11 7.73
N PHE A 140 29.44 6.99 7.71
CA PHE A 140 29.47 6.08 8.84
C PHE A 140 30.03 6.75 10.09
N SER A 141 31.18 7.44 9.97
CA SER A 141 31.78 8.17 11.08
C SER A 141 30.86 9.27 11.63
N GLU A 142 30.20 10.02 10.76
CA GLU A 142 29.27 11.09 11.15
C GLU A 142 28.01 10.52 11.82
N MET A 143 27.44 9.43 11.31
CA MET A 143 26.27 8.76 11.90
C MET A 143 26.55 8.18 13.28
N VAL A 144 27.69 7.51 13.47
CA VAL A 144 28.10 6.99 14.79
C VAL A 144 28.25 8.14 15.78
N GLY A 145 28.88 9.25 15.37
CA GLY A 145 28.99 10.45 16.20
C GLY A 145 27.64 11.01 16.65
N ILE A 146 26.64 11.06 15.75
CA ILE A 146 25.27 11.49 16.10
C ILE A 146 24.58 10.48 17.02
N GLN A 147 24.77 9.18 16.78
CA GLN A 147 24.20 8.13 17.61
C GLN A 147 24.73 8.21 19.05
N GLU A 148 26.02 8.43 19.22
CA GLU A 148 26.69 8.51 20.53
C GLU A 148 26.50 9.86 21.22
N SER A 149 26.14 10.91 20.49
CA SER A 149 25.93 12.23 21.09
C SER A 149 24.82 12.21 22.13
N ALA A 150 25.02 12.92 23.24
CA ALA A 150 23.98 13.15 24.25
C ALA A 150 22.91 14.17 23.79
N GLY A 151 23.01 14.65 22.55
CA GLY A 151 22.17 15.72 22.01
C GLY A 151 20.71 15.31 21.83
N PHE A 152 19.80 16.27 22.09
CA PHE A 152 18.36 16.11 21.85
C PHE A 152 17.94 16.36 20.39
N LYS A 153 18.87 16.74 19.50
CA LYS A 153 18.60 17.18 18.11
C LYS A 153 19.12 16.20 17.05
N LYS A 154 19.04 14.90 17.32
CA LYS A 154 19.55 13.87 16.40
C LYS A 154 18.90 13.89 15.01
N GLY A 155 17.58 14.15 14.94
CA GLY A 155 16.86 14.21 13.66
C GLY A 155 17.43 15.27 12.70
N PRO A 156 17.46 16.56 13.09
CA PRO A 156 18.06 17.60 12.26
C PRO A 156 19.53 17.38 11.92
N GLU A 157 20.31 16.80 12.84
CA GLU A 157 21.73 16.46 12.59
C GLU A 157 21.87 15.36 11.52
N VAL A 158 21.07 14.28 11.59
CA VAL A 158 21.06 13.23 10.56
C VAL A 158 20.64 13.80 9.21
N VAL A 159 19.57 14.61 9.17
CA VAL A 159 19.13 15.25 7.92
C VAL A 159 20.23 16.14 7.35
N GLY A 160 20.90 16.94 8.18
CA GLY A 160 21.99 17.80 7.75
C GLY A 160 23.14 17.02 7.12
N VAL A 161 23.61 15.97 7.80
CA VAL A 161 24.67 15.10 7.28
C VAL A 161 24.29 14.44 5.95
N LEU A 162 23.06 13.95 5.81
CA LEU A 162 22.61 13.31 4.59
C LEU A 162 22.44 14.33 3.44
N GLU A 163 21.93 15.53 3.70
CA GLU A 163 21.81 16.61 2.71
C GLU A 163 23.19 17.13 2.27
N ASP A 164 24.16 17.28 3.19
CA ASP A 164 25.53 17.70 2.86
C ASP A 164 26.24 16.72 1.92
N ASN A 165 25.87 15.45 1.96
CA ASN A 165 26.42 14.39 1.09
C ASN A 165 25.50 14.03 -0.08
N ARG A 166 24.27 14.57 -0.13
CA ARG A 166 23.25 14.21 -1.11
C ARG A 166 23.70 14.41 -2.55
N LEU A 167 24.22 15.59 -2.86
CA LEU A 167 24.69 15.92 -4.21
C LEU A 167 25.80 14.97 -4.69
N LYS A 168 26.68 14.52 -3.77
CA LYS A 168 27.75 13.57 -4.10
C LYS A 168 27.19 12.17 -4.37
N ILE A 169 26.26 11.70 -3.55
CA ILE A 169 25.59 10.41 -3.73
C ILE A 169 24.78 10.40 -5.03
N GLU A 170 24.06 11.47 -5.33
CA GLU A 170 23.28 11.61 -6.56
C GLU A 170 24.18 11.67 -7.80
N ALA A 171 25.27 12.44 -7.76
CA ALA A 171 26.24 12.47 -8.85
C ALA A 171 26.88 11.09 -9.08
N TRP A 172 27.24 10.37 -8.00
CA TRP A 172 27.74 9.01 -8.10
C TRP A 172 26.70 8.06 -8.71
N HIS A 173 25.45 8.14 -8.26
CA HIS A 173 24.36 7.30 -8.73
C HIS A 173 24.09 7.50 -10.23
N ASP A 174 24.07 8.74 -10.70
CA ASP A 174 23.85 9.06 -12.11
C ASP A 174 25.03 8.60 -12.98
N GLY A 175 26.26 8.73 -12.46
CA GLY A 175 27.44 8.11 -13.07
C GLY A 175 27.37 6.58 -13.11
N ALA A 176 26.84 5.95 -12.06
CA ALA A 176 26.64 4.50 -11.99
C ALA A 176 25.60 4.02 -13.02
N LEU A 177 24.48 4.74 -13.18
CA LEU A 177 23.49 4.47 -14.22
C LEU A 177 24.11 4.59 -15.63
N THR A 178 24.87 5.66 -15.88
CA THR A 178 25.59 5.84 -17.16
C THR A 178 26.54 4.69 -17.44
N ARG A 179 27.26 4.20 -16.42
CA ARG A 179 28.14 3.02 -16.54
C ARG A 179 27.36 1.74 -16.81
N LEU A 180 26.21 1.53 -16.16
CA LEU A 180 25.34 0.38 -16.42
C LEU A 180 24.83 0.37 -17.85
N ASP A 181 24.42 1.53 -18.38
CA ASP A 181 23.98 1.67 -19.76
C ASP A 181 25.11 1.43 -20.77
N ALA A 182 26.36 1.73 -20.37
CA ALA A 182 27.55 1.52 -21.18
C ALA A 182 28.08 0.07 -21.13
N VAL A 183 27.72 -0.73 -20.12
CA VAL A 183 28.02 -2.16 -20.10
C VAL A 183 27.20 -2.79 -21.24
N PRO A 184 27.84 -3.29 -22.32
CA PRO A 184 27.10 -3.99 -23.34
C PRO A 184 26.37 -5.12 -22.65
N ALA A 185 25.04 -5.15 -22.78
CA ALA A 185 24.23 -6.21 -22.18
C ALA A 185 24.95 -7.54 -22.47
N PRO A 186 25.20 -8.39 -21.45
CA PRO A 186 25.78 -9.69 -21.69
C PRO A 186 25.00 -10.29 -22.86
N ALA A 187 25.69 -10.94 -23.80
CA ALA A 187 25.06 -11.67 -24.88
C ALA A 187 24.26 -12.82 -24.28
N VAL A 188 23.14 -12.48 -23.63
CA VAL A 188 22.04 -13.36 -23.33
C VAL A 188 21.71 -13.89 -24.72
N ARG A 189 21.90 -15.20 -24.91
CA ARG A 189 21.30 -15.90 -26.03
C ARG A 189 19.85 -15.43 -26.04
N ARG A 190 19.51 -14.54 -26.96
CA ARG A 190 18.13 -14.13 -27.16
C ARG A 190 17.38 -15.44 -27.30
N ALA A 191 16.45 -15.70 -26.39
CA ALA A 191 15.32 -16.54 -26.76
C ALA A 191 14.82 -15.94 -28.09
N PRO A 192 14.64 -16.77 -29.13
CA PRO A 192 14.41 -16.29 -30.49
C PRO A 192 13.41 -15.15 -30.45
N ASP A 193 13.78 -14.01 -31.03
CA ASP A 193 12.95 -12.81 -31.08
C ASP A 193 11.57 -13.23 -31.57
N VAL A 194 10.61 -13.35 -30.65
CA VAL A 194 9.22 -13.60 -31.00
C VAL A 194 8.83 -12.38 -31.82
N SER A 195 8.60 -12.61 -33.10
CA SER A 195 8.43 -11.55 -34.08
C SER A 195 7.31 -10.61 -33.62
N ALA A 196 7.37 -9.33 -34.02
CA ALA A 196 6.29 -8.39 -33.74
C ALA A 196 4.92 -8.92 -34.20
N SER A 197 4.90 -9.74 -35.25
CA SER A 197 3.74 -10.49 -35.73
C SER A 197 3.24 -11.58 -34.77
N GLU A 198 4.13 -12.35 -34.14
CA GLU A 198 3.73 -13.36 -33.16
C GLU A 198 3.23 -12.72 -31.87
N SER A 199 3.87 -11.64 -31.40
CA SER A 199 3.35 -10.86 -30.27
C SER A 199 1.96 -10.27 -30.58
N ALA A 200 1.76 -9.76 -31.79
CA ALA A 200 0.46 -9.27 -32.24
C ALA A 200 -0.58 -10.39 -32.36
N ALA A 201 -0.20 -11.57 -32.85
CA ALA A 201 -1.08 -12.74 -32.94
C ALA A 201 -1.49 -13.24 -31.55
N GLN A 202 -0.56 -13.34 -30.61
CA GLN A 202 -0.86 -13.71 -29.21
C GLN A 202 -1.78 -12.70 -28.53
N ALA A 203 -1.59 -11.39 -28.79
CA ALA A 203 -2.46 -10.33 -28.28
C ALA A 203 -3.85 -10.35 -28.94
N ALA A 204 -3.95 -10.70 -30.22
CA ALA A 204 -5.19 -10.74 -31.00
C ALA A 204 -6.23 -11.72 -30.41
N HIS A 205 -5.79 -12.79 -29.76
CA HIS A 205 -6.65 -13.77 -29.07
C HIS A 205 -7.29 -13.24 -27.78
N LEU A 206 -6.87 -12.08 -27.25
CA LEU A 206 -7.43 -11.50 -26.02
C LEU A 206 -8.77 -10.79 -26.24
N GLY A 207 -9.05 -10.32 -27.46
CA GLY A 207 -10.27 -9.57 -27.78
C GLY A 207 -11.44 -10.47 -28.13
N ARG A 208 -12.61 -10.27 -27.51
CA ARG A 208 -13.86 -10.87 -28.00
C ARG A 208 -14.32 -10.20 -29.30
N GLY A 209 -14.38 -10.96 -30.39
CA GLY A 209 -15.07 -10.57 -31.63
C GLY A 209 -14.19 -10.04 -32.77
N LYS A 210 -14.83 -9.71 -33.91
CA LYS A 210 -14.22 -9.31 -35.20
C LYS A 210 -13.32 -8.04 -35.18
N LYS A 211 -13.07 -7.43 -34.02
CA LYS A 211 -12.20 -6.26 -33.87
C LYS A 211 -11.24 -6.52 -32.70
N HIS A 212 -9.96 -6.72 -33.00
CA HIS A 212 -8.89 -6.92 -32.03
C HIS A 212 -8.67 -5.63 -31.21
N ARG A 213 -9.49 -5.43 -30.17
CA ARG A 213 -9.39 -4.27 -29.27
C ARG A 213 -8.96 -4.76 -27.90
N ILE A 214 -7.90 -4.18 -27.36
CA ILE A 214 -7.45 -4.44 -26.00
C ILE A 214 -7.63 -3.15 -25.20
N TYR A 215 -8.57 -3.16 -24.27
CA TYR A 215 -8.85 -2.01 -23.41
C TYR A 215 -7.80 -1.87 -22.31
N LEU A 216 -7.45 -0.63 -21.97
CA LEU A 216 -6.44 -0.35 -20.96
C LEU A 216 -7.04 -0.30 -19.55
N PRO A 217 -6.38 -0.90 -18.54
CA PRO A 217 -6.80 -0.88 -17.14
C PRO A 217 -6.31 0.40 -16.47
N VAL A 218 -6.92 1.51 -16.86
CA VAL A 218 -6.50 2.85 -16.43
C VAL A 218 -7.71 3.66 -15.99
N HIS A 219 -7.48 4.57 -15.05
CA HIS A 219 -8.52 5.45 -14.55
C HIS A 219 -9.06 6.34 -15.70
N PRO A 220 -10.38 6.59 -15.78
CA PRO A 220 -10.96 7.40 -16.85
C PRO A 220 -10.38 8.80 -17.00
N SER A 221 -9.82 9.39 -15.92
CA SER A 221 -9.16 10.70 -15.99
C SER A 221 -7.93 10.74 -16.90
N HIS A 222 -7.31 9.60 -17.19
CA HIS A 222 -6.16 9.52 -18.10
C HIS A 222 -6.56 9.40 -19.58
N ALA A 223 -7.86 9.45 -19.91
CA ALA A 223 -8.33 9.27 -21.28
C ALA A 223 -7.75 10.30 -22.26
N ASN A 224 -7.79 11.58 -21.91
CA ASN A 224 -7.28 12.64 -22.79
C ASN A 224 -5.75 12.55 -22.95
N GLU A 225 -5.05 12.24 -21.86
CA GLU A 225 -3.59 12.06 -21.85
C GLU A 225 -3.20 10.90 -22.79
N LEU A 226 -3.77 9.71 -22.59
CA LEU A 226 -3.45 8.54 -23.40
C LEU A 226 -3.90 8.72 -24.85
N ALA A 227 -5.05 9.36 -25.11
CA ALA A 227 -5.47 9.69 -26.47
C ALA A 227 -4.47 10.62 -27.17
N SER A 228 -3.88 11.59 -26.46
CA SER A 228 -2.82 12.45 -27.02
C SER A 228 -1.56 11.69 -27.40
N HIS A 229 -1.33 10.52 -26.80
CA HIS A 229 -0.25 9.59 -27.14
C HIS A 229 -0.62 8.56 -28.22
N GLY A 230 -1.80 8.71 -28.82
CA GLY A 230 -2.27 7.91 -29.96
C GLY A 230 -3.15 6.71 -29.60
N PHE A 231 -3.47 6.51 -28.32
CA PHE A 231 -4.48 5.51 -27.94
C PHE A 231 -5.88 5.91 -28.45
N ARG A 232 -6.73 4.92 -28.69
CA ARG A 232 -8.06 5.13 -29.26
C ARG A 232 -9.11 5.14 -28.16
N ILE A 233 -10.19 5.88 -28.37
CA ILE A 233 -11.36 5.91 -27.49
C ILE A 233 -12.53 5.21 -28.20
N ASP A 234 -13.25 4.36 -27.48
CA ASP A 234 -14.50 3.75 -27.94
C ASP A 234 -15.69 4.31 -27.16
N ASP A 235 -16.32 5.34 -27.71
CA ASP A 235 -17.48 6.01 -27.10
C ASP A 235 -18.72 5.09 -27.01
N THR A 236 -18.71 3.92 -27.66
CA THR A 236 -19.81 2.95 -27.56
C THR A 236 -19.75 2.12 -26.27
N VAL A 237 -18.64 2.19 -25.52
CA VAL A 237 -18.47 1.50 -24.25
C VAL A 237 -19.14 2.31 -23.14
N GLY A 238 -20.27 1.82 -22.64
CA GLY A 238 -21.02 2.49 -21.56
C GLY A 238 -20.45 2.30 -20.15
N LYS A 239 -19.49 1.39 -19.96
CA LYS A 239 -18.93 1.07 -18.62
C LYS A 239 -17.45 0.69 -18.69
N GLY A 240 -16.69 1.21 -17.73
CA GLY A 240 -15.24 1.04 -17.63
C GLY A 240 -14.45 1.93 -18.60
N SER A 241 -13.13 1.76 -18.64
CA SER A 241 -12.23 2.49 -19.52
C SER A 241 -12.62 2.26 -20.97
N GLN A 242 -12.78 3.36 -21.70
CA GLN A 242 -13.10 3.39 -23.13
C GLN A 242 -11.82 3.39 -23.98
N ILE A 243 -10.65 3.48 -23.33
CA ILE A 243 -9.37 3.59 -24.00
C ILE A 243 -8.90 2.21 -24.39
N TYR A 244 -8.50 2.04 -25.64
CA TYR A 244 -7.99 0.79 -26.16
C TYR A 244 -6.85 1.02 -27.17
N PHE A 245 -6.16 -0.07 -27.49
CA PHE A 245 -5.29 -0.13 -28.64
C PHE A 245 -5.63 -1.35 -29.51
N ASP A 246 -5.31 -1.26 -30.79
CA ASP A 246 -5.40 -2.34 -31.76
C ASP A 246 -3.99 -2.93 -31.96
N PRO A 247 -3.73 -4.18 -31.53
CA PRO A 247 -2.39 -4.78 -31.61
C PRO A 247 -1.91 -5.00 -33.05
N HIS A 248 -2.73 -4.80 -34.08
CA HIS A 248 -2.27 -4.86 -35.47
C HIS A 248 -1.89 -3.48 -36.02
N LYS A 249 -2.39 -2.40 -35.42
CA LYS A 249 -2.21 -1.03 -35.93
C LYS A 249 -1.34 -0.17 -35.03
N ASP A 250 -1.36 -0.44 -33.74
CA ASP A 250 -0.88 0.47 -32.72
C ASP A 250 0.35 -0.13 -31.96
N MET A 251 1.10 -1.05 -32.59
CA MET A 251 2.24 -1.74 -31.95
C MET A 251 3.39 -0.81 -31.54
N GLU A 252 3.61 0.28 -32.28
CA GLU A 252 4.62 1.26 -31.89
C GLU A 252 4.26 1.98 -30.60
N ILE A 253 2.96 2.27 -30.39
CA ILE A 253 2.45 2.85 -29.15
C ILE A 253 2.57 1.81 -28.04
N ALA A 254 2.16 0.56 -28.30
CA ALA A 254 2.28 -0.53 -27.33
C ALA A 254 3.73 -0.69 -26.84
N ARG A 255 4.73 -0.65 -27.72
CA ARG A 255 6.16 -0.71 -27.36
C ARG A 255 6.59 0.39 -26.38
N LYS A 256 6.10 1.61 -26.56
CA LYS A 256 6.45 2.75 -25.71
C LYS A 256 5.74 2.70 -24.35
N TRP A 257 4.54 2.12 -24.30
CA TRP A 257 3.63 2.21 -23.15
C TRP A 257 3.43 0.88 -22.41
N GLN A 258 4.46 0.03 -22.35
CA GLN A 258 4.39 -1.31 -21.75
C GLN A 258 3.80 -1.33 -20.33
N GLY A 259 4.07 -0.31 -19.50
CA GLY A 259 3.54 -0.21 -18.14
C GLY A 259 2.02 -0.03 -18.07
N SER A 260 1.41 0.62 -19.06
CA SER A 260 -0.03 0.88 -19.14
C SER A 260 -0.82 -0.24 -19.82
N LEU A 261 -0.14 -1.17 -20.48
CA LEU A 261 -0.79 -2.32 -21.12
C LEU A 261 -1.20 -3.36 -20.08
N PRO A 262 -2.32 -4.08 -20.30
CA PRO A 262 -2.62 -5.30 -19.56
C PRO A 262 -1.45 -6.30 -19.64
N THR A 263 -1.22 -7.08 -18.58
CA THR A 263 -0.07 -8.01 -18.51
C THR A 263 0.02 -8.94 -19.71
N ALA A 264 -1.10 -9.52 -20.15
CA ALA A 264 -1.17 -10.42 -21.30
C ALA A 264 -0.89 -9.72 -22.64
N ALA A 265 -0.88 -8.39 -22.69
CA ALA A 265 -0.56 -7.60 -23.88
C ALA A 265 0.88 -7.05 -23.88
N ARG A 266 1.62 -7.20 -22.77
CA ARG A 266 3.02 -6.75 -22.68
C ARG A 266 3.94 -7.65 -23.51
N MET A 267 4.99 -7.08 -24.08
CA MET A 267 6.05 -7.82 -24.77
C MET A 267 6.89 -8.62 -23.77
N HIS A 268 7.24 -8.00 -22.66
CA HIS A 268 7.96 -8.67 -21.57
C HIS A 268 6.93 -9.20 -20.57
N LYS A 269 6.61 -10.50 -20.70
CA LYS A 269 5.75 -11.17 -19.74
C LYS A 269 6.48 -11.31 -18.41
N ARG A 270 5.77 -11.06 -17.32
CA ARG A 270 6.25 -11.40 -15.98
C ARG A 270 5.84 -12.85 -15.70
N ARG A 271 6.72 -13.59 -15.03
CA ARG A 271 6.30 -14.85 -14.41
C ARG A 271 5.22 -14.53 -13.38
N PHE A 272 4.17 -15.32 -13.44
CA PHE A 272 2.99 -15.16 -12.62
C PHE A 272 2.83 -16.45 -11.82
N SER A 273 2.75 -16.36 -10.50
CA SER A 273 2.51 -17.54 -9.66
C SER A 273 1.02 -17.79 -9.54
N PHE A 274 0.62 -19.06 -9.67
CA PHE A 274 -0.76 -19.51 -9.50
C PHE A 274 -0.92 -20.39 -8.24
N LEU A 275 0.03 -20.25 -7.31
CA LEU A 275 0.03 -20.93 -6.03
C LEU A 275 -1.26 -20.58 -5.27
N ASP A 276 -2.05 -21.61 -4.96
CA ASP A 276 -3.27 -21.47 -4.17
C ASP A 276 -2.94 -21.25 -2.69
N ILE A 277 -3.89 -20.71 -1.93
CA ILE A 277 -3.74 -20.47 -0.50
C ILE A 277 -3.58 -21.82 0.22
N ALA A 278 -2.62 -21.90 1.14
CA ALA A 278 -2.45 -23.07 1.99
C ALA A 278 -3.71 -23.32 2.84
N ASP A 279 -4.08 -24.57 3.06
CA ASP A 279 -5.33 -24.95 3.74
C ASP A 279 -5.38 -24.38 5.16
N ALA A 280 -4.23 -24.36 5.87
CA ALA A 280 -4.11 -23.76 7.20
C ALA A 280 -4.29 -22.22 7.21
N ALA A 281 -4.06 -21.57 6.06
CA ALA A 281 -4.28 -20.14 5.84
C ALA A 281 -5.62 -19.83 5.18
N TRP A 282 -6.48 -20.83 4.99
CA TRP A 282 -7.79 -20.62 4.38
C TRP A 282 -8.65 -19.70 5.26
N GLY A 283 -9.28 -18.71 4.63
CA GLY A 283 -10.02 -17.65 5.33
C GLY A 283 -9.16 -16.51 5.88
N GLN A 284 -7.83 -16.61 5.84
CA GLN A 284 -6.91 -15.53 6.20
C GLN A 284 -6.75 -14.59 4.99
N ASN A 285 -7.68 -13.65 4.85
CA ASN A 285 -7.70 -12.66 3.77
C ASN A 285 -8.15 -11.30 4.29
N VAL A 286 -7.88 -10.24 3.51
CA VAL A 286 -8.17 -8.85 3.94
C VAL A 286 -9.67 -8.66 4.20
N ARG A 287 -10.52 -9.30 3.39
CA ARG A 287 -11.97 -9.22 3.51
C ARG A 287 -12.49 -9.75 4.85
N ASN A 288 -11.86 -10.79 5.40
CA ASN A 288 -12.26 -11.39 6.67
C ASN A 288 -11.64 -10.71 7.88
N VAL A 289 -10.48 -10.08 7.71
CA VAL A 289 -9.72 -9.46 8.80
C VAL A 289 -10.30 -8.11 9.21
N PHE A 290 -10.78 -7.32 8.26
CA PHE A 290 -11.39 -6.02 8.51
C PHE A 290 -12.88 -6.04 8.20
N LYS A 291 -13.62 -5.07 8.75
CA LYS A 291 -15.06 -4.95 8.45
C LYS A 291 -15.31 -4.84 6.95
N GLU A 292 -16.41 -5.46 6.49
CA GLU A 292 -16.75 -5.59 5.06
C GLU A 292 -16.82 -4.25 4.31
N GLU A 293 -17.15 -3.16 5.00
CA GLU A 293 -17.17 -1.81 4.44
C GLU A 293 -15.79 -1.33 3.96
N TYR A 294 -14.71 -1.68 4.67
CA TYR A 294 -13.35 -1.29 4.30
C TYR A 294 -12.90 -2.05 3.05
N TRP A 295 -13.14 -3.37 3.02
CA TRP A 295 -12.91 -4.17 1.82
C TRP A 295 -13.72 -3.65 0.62
N SER A 296 -14.99 -3.31 0.85
CA SER A 296 -15.88 -2.80 -0.18
C SER A 296 -15.40 -1.46 -0.76
N THR A 297 -14.97 -0.53 0.08
CA THR A 297 -14.39 0.75 -0.35
C THR A 297 -13.09 0.53 -1.12
N MET A 298 -12.17 -0.28 -0.58
CA MET A 298 -10.90 -0.58 -1.24
C MET A 298 -11.11 -1.19 -2.63
N ARG A 299 -12.01 -2.17 -2.74
CA ARG A 299 -12.38 -2.81 -4.01
C ARG A 299 -12.97 -1.81 -5.00
N GLN A 300 -13.80 -0.88 -4.54
CA GLN A 300 -14.38 0.17 -5.39
C GLN A 300 -13.28 1.10 -5.94
N ASP A 301 -12.37 1.54 -5.08
CA ASP A 301 -11.24 2.40 -5.48
C ASP A 301 -10.31 1.69 -6.46
N LEU A 302 -9.92 0.44 -6.17
CA LEU A 302 -9.10 -0.38 -7.08
C LEU A 302 -9.77 -0.57 -8.44
N ASN A 303 -11.06 -0.91 -8.45
CA ASN A 303 -11.82 -1.04 -9.68
C ASN A 303 -11.85 0.27 -10.45
N LEU A 304 -12.11 1.40 -9.80
CA LEU A 304 -12.16 2.71 -10.44
C LEU A 304 -10.79 3.12 -11.01
N MET A 305 -9.70 2.95 -10.24
CA MET A 305 -8.33 3.23 -10.68
C MET A 305 -7.91 2.43 -11.90
N ASN A 306 -8.46 1.22 -12.07
CA ASN A 306 -8.22 0.37 -13.23
C ASN A 306 -9.30 0.54 -14.32
N GLY A 307 -10.15 1.57 -14.22
CA GLY A 307 -11.22 1.82 -15.17
C GLY A 307 -12.18 0.64 -15.32
N HIS A 308 -12.41 -0.11 -14.24
CA HIS A 308 -13.17 -1.35 -14.24
C HIS A 308 -12.73 -2.35 -15.33
N ARG A 309 -11.44 -2.40 -15.69
CA ARG A 309 -10.89 -3.38 -16.63
C ARG A 309 -9.94 -4.33 -15.92
N CYS A 310 -9.86 -5.54 -16.46
CA CYS A 310 -8.89 -6.53 -16.01
C CYS A 310 -7.45 -6.06 -16.26
N MET A 311 -6.63 -6.05 -15.22
CA MET A 311 -5.20 -5.75 -15.28
C MET A 311 -4.43 -6.76 -16.14
N VAL A 312 -4.96 -7.97 -16.29
CA VAL A 312 -4.30 -9.03 -17.06
C VAL A 312 -4.64 -8.95 -18.54
N CYS A 313 -5.91 -8.82 -18.93
CA CYS A 313 -6.32 -8.92 -20.35
C CYS A 313 -7.07 -7.71 -20.90
N GLY A 314 -7.42 -6.71 -20.06
CA GLY A 314 -8.22 -5.56 -20.46
C GLY A 314 -9.73 -5.83 -20.58
N ASN A 315 -10.18 -7.09 -20.50
CA ASN A 315 -11.60 -7.41 -20.58
C ASN A 315 -12.40 -7.09 -19.31
N ARG A 316 -13.72 -7.18 -19.44
CA ARG A 316 -14.71 -7.19 -18.35
C ARG A 316 -15.51 -8.49 -18.44
N GLY A 317 -15.84 -9.11 -17.31
CA GLY A 317 -16.58 -10.36 -17.27
C GLY A 317 -15.79 -11.60 -17.66
N GLY A 318 -16.43 -12.56 -18.32
CA GLY A 318 -15.76 -13.79 -18.71
C GLY A 318 -16.63 -14.77 -19.49
N LYS A 319 -15.97 -15.63 -20.27
CA LYS A 319 -16.57 -16.80 -20.92
C LYS A 319 -17.12 -17.77 -19.89
N LEU A 320 -16.41 -17.95 -18.78
CA LEU A 320 -16.78 -18.87 -17.72
C LEU A 320 -18.15 -18.53 -17.12
N ILE A 321 -18.42 -17.26 -16.82
CA ILE A 321 -19.73 -16.83 -16.32
C ILE A 321 -20.84 -17.12 -17.32
N SER A 322 -20.66 -16.74 -18.60
CA SER A 322 -21.73 -16.85 -19.58
C SER A 322 -22.02 -18.29 -20.03
N GLU A 323 -21.03 -19.18 -19.98
CA GLU A 323 -21.13 -20.50 -20.59
C GLU A 323 -21.14 -21.65 -19.57
N TYR A 324 -20.50 -21.46 -18.41
CA TYR A 324 -20.25 -22.53 -17.44
C TYR A 324 -20.88 -22.29 -16.07
N PHE A 325 -21.11 -21.04 -15.65
CA PHE A 325 -21.63 -20.71 -14.31
C PHE A 325 -23.08 -20.19 -14.35
N LYS A 326 -24.06 -21.08 -14.19
CA LYS A 326 -25.50 -20.71 -14.17
C LYS A 326 -25.83 -19.83 -12.96
N GLY A 327 -26.65 -18.79 -13.15
CA GLY A 327 -27.13 -17.92 -12.06
C GLY A 327 -26.19 -16.77 -11.68
N GLU A 328 -25.03 -16.66 -12.32
CA GLU A 328 -24.07 -15.58 -12.09
C GLU A 328 -24.09 -14.52 -13.20
N GLU A 329 -25.18 -14.41 -13.98
CA GLU A 329 -25.24 -13.58 -15.19
C GLU A 329 -24.94 -12.10 -14.89
N LYS A 330 -25.25 -11.64 -13.66
CA LYS A 330 -24.95 -10.28 -13.19
C LYS A 330 -23.45 -9.95 -13.15
N LYS A 331 -22.58 -10.96 -13.06
CA LYS A 331 -21.13 -10.79 -13.04
C LYS A 331 -20.50 -10.76 -14.44
N SER A 332 -21.27 -11.07 -15.49
CA SER A 332 -20.79 -11.20 -16.88
C SER A 332 -20.22 -9.92 -17.50
N ASP A 333 -20.40 -8.77 -16.84
CA ASP A 333 -19.80 -7.48 -17.21
C ASP A 333 -19.07 -6.84 -16.00
N SER A 334 -18.49 -7.64 -15.12
CA SER A 334 -17.82 -7.14 -13.90
C SER A 334 -16.35 -7.56 -13.81
N VAL A 335 -15.63 -6.92 -12.90
CA VAL A 335 -14.28 -7.29 -12.48
C VAL A 335 -14.29 -7.52 -10.97
N GLU A 336 -13.43 -8.42 -10.52
CA GLU A 336 -13.26 -8.85 -9.14
C GLU A 336 -11.84 -8.51 -8.68
N CYS A 337 -11.65 -8.31 -7.38
CA CYS A 337 -10.32 -8.15 -6.81
C CYS A 337 -9.81 -9.49 -6.31
N HIS A 338 -8.55 -9.80 -6.62
CA HIS A 338 -7.85 -11.00 -6.21
C HIS A 338 -6.59 -10.62 -5.43
N GLU A 339 -6.40 -11.21 -4.26
CA GLU A 339 -5.25 -10.96 -3.39
C GLU A 339 -4.10 -11.91 -3.78
N VAL A 340 -2.94 -11.33 -4.10
CA VAL A 340 -1.73 -12.10 -4.42
C VAL A 340 -0.86 -12.16 -3.16
N TRP A 341 -0.56 -13.36 -2.72
CA TRP A 341 0.19 -13.64 -1.50
C TRP A 341 1.61 -14.13 -1.81
N GLU A 342 2.55 -13.78 -0.93
CA GLU A 342 3.91 -14.31 -0.89
C GLU A 342 4.12 -15.02 0.45
N TRP A 343 4.73 -16.20 0.41
CA TRP A 343 4.87 -17.06 1.58
C TRP A 343 6.33 -17.19 1.96
N ARG A 344 6.61 -17.18 3.27
CA ARG A 344 7.96 -17.41 3.81
C ARG A 344 7.87 -18.22 5.09
N ILE A 345 8.52 -19.37 5.13
CA ILE A 345 8.70 -20.13 6.37
C ILE A 345 9.82 -19.45 7.18
N LEU A 346 9.56 -19.17 8.45
CA LEU A 346 10.53 -18.57 9.37
C LEU A 346 11.23 -19.62 10.21
N ASP A 347 10.46 -20.59 10.68
CA ASP A 347 10.91 -21.66 11.55
C ASP A 347 10.11 -22.93 11.21
N GLU A 348 10.77 -23.90 10.57
CA GLU A 348 10.17 -25.18 10.19
C GLU A 348 9.85 -26.04 11.42
N ASP A 349 10.74 -26.08 12.41
CA ASP A 349 10.59 -26.90 13.62
C ASP A 349 9.40 -26.45 14.47
N ARG A 350 9.20 -25.12 14.55
CA ARG A 350 8.06 -24.51 15.26
C ARG A 350 6.85 -24.26 14.37
N ARG A 351 6.93 -24.62 13.09
CA ARG A 351 5.83 -24.54 12.11
C ARG A 351 5.27 -23.12 12.00
N VAL A 352 6.18 -22.14 11.86
CA VAL A 352 5.86 -20.70 11.78
C VAL A 352 6.25 -20.13 10.43
N GLY A 353 5.32 -19.36 9.84
CA GLY A 353 5.54 -18.69 8.57
C GLY A 353 4.89 -17.31 8.49
N VAL A 354 5.15 -16.62 7.39
CA VAL A 354 4.60 -15.32 7.03
C VAL A 354 3.79 -15.45 5.76
N GLN A 355 2.54 -14.99 5.82
CA GLN A 355 1.66 -14.77 4.68
C GLN A 355 1.67 -13.27 4.37
N LYS A 356 2.38 -12.86 3.32
CA LYS A 356 2.56 -11.45 2.97
C LYS A 356 1.68 -11.04 1.80
N LEU A 357 0.86 -10.02 1.98
CA LEU A 357 0.07 -9.45 0.89
C LEU A 357 1.02 -8.71 -0.05
N LYS A 358 1.13 -9.19 -1.29
CA LYS A 358 2.06 -8.65 -2.29
C LYS A 358 1.39 -7.63 -3.20
N GLU A 359 0.18 -7.95 -3.64
CA GLU A 359 -0.58 -7.12 -4.59
C GLU A 359 -2.08 -7.45 -4.50
N ILE A 360 -2.94 -6.53 -4.91
CA ILE A 360 -4.35 -6.81 -5.18
C ILE A 360 -4.62 -6.51 -6.64
N LEU A 361 -5.03 -7.52 -7.40
CA LEU A 361 -5.29 -7.43 -8.83
C LEU A 361 -6.77 -7.23 -9.11
N VAL A 362 -7.08 -6.34 -10.06
CA VAL A 362 -8.43 -6.22 -10.64
C VAL A 362 -8.53 -7.12 -11.86
N LEU A 363 -9.38 -8.16 -11.79
CA LEU A 363 -9.44 -9.23 -12.77
C LEU A 363 -10.86 -9.41 -13.33
N CYS A 364 -10.94 -9.75 -14.61
CA CYS A 364 -12.17 -10.31 -15.15
C CYS A 364 -12.31 -11.76 -14.67
N ASN A 365 -13.51 -12.34 -14.67
CA ASN A 365 -13.75 -13.66 -14.08
C ASN A 365 -12.89 -14.77 -14.71
N ASP A 366 -12.71 -14.76 -16.04
CA ASP A 366 -11.82 -15.72 -16.71
C ASP A 366 -10.38 -15.65 -16.20
N CYS A 367 -9.87 -14.44 -15.93
CA CYS A 367 -8.53 -14.27 -15.36
C CYS A 367 -8.50 -14.58 -13.87
N HIS A 368 -9.57 -14.29 -13.13
CA HIS A 368 -9.65 -14.57 -11.70
C HIS A 368 -9.65 -16.09 -11.44
N MET A 369 -10.36 -16.86 -12.26
CA MET A 369 -10.42 -18.31 -12.13
C MET A 369 -9.09 -19.02 -12.48
N MET A 370 -8.10 -18.32 -13.05
CA MET A 370 -6.74 -18.89 -13.21
C MET A 370 -6.08 -19.19 -11.85
N PHE A 371 -6.48 -18.48 -10.80
CA PHE A 371 -5.99 -18.66 -9.44
C PHE A 371 -6.82 -19.66 -8.64
N HIS A 372 -7.98 -20.06 -9.19
CA HIS A 372 -8.96 -20.92 -8.54
C HIS A 372 -9.42 -21.99 -9.54
N GLU A 373 -8.47 -22.63 -10.21
CA GLU A 373 -8.77 -23.59 -11.28
C GLU A 373 -9.64 -24.74 -10.78
N ASP A 374 -9.29 -25.36 -9.65
CA ASP A 374 -10.05 -26.51 -9.15
C ASP A 374 -11.48 -26.11 -8.75
N LEU A 375 -11.68 -24.90 -8.22
CA LEU A 375 -13.02 -24.35 -7.99
C LEU A 375 -13.79 -24.16 -9.30
N ALA A 376 -13.16 -23.62 -10.34
CA ALA A 376 -13.78 -23.39 -11.63
C ALA A 376 -14.20 -24.71 -12.30
N VAL A 377 -13.34 -25.73 -12.23
CA VAL A 377 -13.59 -27.10 -12.71
C VAL A 377 -14.76 -27.72 -11.95
N ASP A 378 -14.76 -27.64 -10.62
CA ASP A 378 -15.83 -28.18 -9.80
C ASP A 378 -17.18 -27.49 -10.06
N LEU A 379 -17.21 -26.16 -10.19
CA LEU A 379 -18.41 -25.41 -10.58
C LEU A 379 -18.94 -25.82 -11.96
N ALA A 380 -18.06 -26.07 -12.92
CA ALA A 380 -18.43 -26.54 -14.25
C ALA A 380 -19.09 -27.94 -14.17
N ASN A 381 -18.46 -28.87 -13.45
CA ASN A 381 -18.98 -30.22 -13.23
C ASN A 381 -20.35 -30.19 -12.54
N ARG A 382 -20.51 -29.40 -11.48
CA ARG A 382 -21.80 -29.22 -10.77
C ARG A 382 -22.90 -28.64 -11.66
N ASN A 383 -22.54 -27.91 -12.71
CA ASN A 383 -23.46 -27.35 -13.71
C ASN A 383 -23.69 -28.27 -14.92
N GLY A 384 -23.14 -29.49 -14.92
CA GLY A 384 -23.27 -30.46 -16.02
C GLY A 384 -22.44 -30.09 -17.25
N LYS A 385 -21.31 -29.39 -17.05
CA LYS A 385 -20.34 -29.05 -18.09
C LYS A 385 -19.07 -29.88 -17.92
N ASP A 386 -18.29 -29.97 -18.98
CA ASP A 386 -17.00 -30.66 -18.96
C ASP A 386 -15.96 -29.81 -18.22
N GLY A 387 -15.52 -30.30 -17.06
CA GLY A 387 -14.48 -29.65 -16.27
C GLY A 387 -13.10 -29.65 -16.94
N ASP A 388 -12.80 -30.63 -17.80
CA ASP A 388 -11.51 -30.69 -18.49
C ASP A 388 -11.42 -29.62 -19.58
N GLU A 389 -12.53 -29.30 -20.26
CA GLU A 389 -12.59 -28.15 -21.17
C GLU A 389 -12.30 -26.82 -20.45
N VAL A 390 -12.81 -26.66 -19.23
CA VAL A 390 -12.56 -25.46 -18.40
C VAL A 390 -11.10 -25.41 -17.96
N ARG A 391 -10.54 -26.54 -17.54
CA ARG A 391 -9.12 -26.65 -17.19
C ARG A 391 -8.24 -26.25 -18.37
N ASP A 392 -8.48 -26.80 -19.55
CA ASP A 392 -7.69 -26.48 -20.74
C ASP A 392 -7.82 -25.02 -21.16
N PHE A 393 -9.02 -24.44 -21.06
CA PHE A 393 -9.24 -23.01 -21.28
C PHE A 393 -8.40 -22.15 -20.32
N LEU A 394 -8.43 -22.47 -19.01
CA LEU A 394 -7.67 -21.73 -18.00
C LEU A 394 -6.17 -21.87 -18.20
N ARG A 395 -5.68 -23.08 -18.48
CA ARG A 395 -4.25 -23.32 -18.73
C ARG A 395 -3.74 -22.63 -19.99
N ALA A 396 -4.52 -22.60 -21.07
CA ALA A 396 -4.19 -21.80 -22.26
C ALA A 396 -4.09 -20.30 -21.92
N ARG A 397 -4.96 -19.82 -21.03
CA ARG A 397 -4.94 -18.44 -20.55
C ARG A 397 -3.72 -18.15 -19.68
N MET A 398 -3.36 -19.03 -18.76
CA MET A 398 -2.14 -18.92 -17.94
C MET A 398 -0.90 -18.84 -18.83
N ALA A 399 -0.77 -19.74 -19.81
CA ALA A 399 0.33 -19.75 -20.77
C ALA A 399 0.45 -18.41 -21.53
N GLN A 400 -0.68 -17.85 -21.95
CA GLN A 400 -0.71 -16.54 -22.62
C GLN A 400 -0.23 -15.39 -21.71
N VAL A 401 -0.56 -15.44 -20.42
CA VAL A 401 -0.21 -14.39 -19.45
C VAL A 401 1.26 -14.47 -19.06
N THR A 402 1.78 -15.68 -18.86
CA THR A 402 3.18 -15.91 -18.47
C THR A 402 4.14 -15.93 -19.66
N GLY A 403 3.63 -16.17 -20.87
CA GLY A 403 4.45 -16.43 -22.06
C GLY A 403 5.15 -17.79 -22.03
N MET A 404 4.71 -18.69 -21.15
CA MET A 404 5.28 -20.04 -21.03
C MET A 404 4.62 -20.99 -22.02
N GLU A 405 5.41 -21.92 -22.53
CA GLU A 405 4.88 -23.08 -23.24
C GLU A 405 4.16 -24.02 -22.27
N ARG A 406 3.19 -24.79 -22.78
CA ARG A 406 2.35 -25.67 -21.93
C ARG A 406 3.17 -26.61 -21.03
N PRO A 407 4.24 -27.29 -21.49
CA PRO A 407 5.05 -28.14 -20.61
C PRO A 407 5.75 -27.38 -19.48
N GLU A 408 6.26 -26.16 -19.74
CA GLU A 408 6.90 -25.32 -18.71
C GLU A 408 5.87 -24.87 -17.67
N LEU A 409 4.67 -24.48 -18.13
CA LEU A 409 3.58 -24.12 -17.24
C LEU A 409 3.16 -25.29 -16.34
N GLU A 410 2.97 -26.50 -16.89
CA GLU A 410 2.61 -27.69 -16.10
C GLU A 410 3.70 -28.06 -15.08
N GLU A 411 4.98 -27.86 -15.42
CA GLU A 411 6.08 -28.01 -14.47
C GLU A 411 5.98 -27.01 -13.32
N GLN A 412 5.76 -25.72 -13.63
CA GLN A 412 5.57 -24.69 -12.61
C GLN A 412 4.40 -25.05 -11.68
N LEU A 413 3.26 -25.45 -12.23
CA LEU A 413 2.07 -25.79 -11.44
C LEU A 413 2.26 -27.04 -10.59
N ARG A 414 3.11 -27.98 -11.01
CA ARG A 414 3.51 -29.11 -10.17
C ARG A 414 4.39 -28.66 -9.02
N ALA A 415 5.37 -27.80 -9.29
CA ALA A 415 6.23 -27.21 -8.26
C ALA A 415 5.42 -26.39 -7.24
N GLU A 416 4.48 -25.56 -7.70
CA GLU A 416 3.59 -24.78 -6.82
C GLU A 416 2.68 -25.69 -5.98
N ARG A 417 2.19 -26.81 -6.51
CA ARG A 417 1.44 -27.78 -5.70
C ARG A 417 2.30 -28.41 -4.60
N ALA A 418 3.55 -28.78 -4.91
CA ALA A 418 4.48 -29.31 -3.92
C ALA A 418 4.87 -28.25 -2.87
N GLU A 419 5.02 -26.99 -3.29
CA GLU A 419 5.20 -25.87 -2.36
C GLU A 419 3.97 -25.69 -1.45
N ARG A 420 2.75 -25.72 -2.00
CA ARG A 420 1.53 -25.65 -1.18
C ARG A 420 1.46 -26.78 -0.14
N GLU A 421 1.89 -27.98 -0.51
CA GLU A 421 1.96 -29.11 0.43
C GLU A 421 2.92 -28.82 1.60
N SER A 422 4.08 -28.20 1.37
CA SER A 422 4.96 -27.80 2.47
C SER A 422 4.39 -26.63 3.29
N LEU A 423 3.69 -25.68 2.66
CA LEU A 423 3.01 -24.60 3.39
C LEU A 423 1.88 -25.13 4.28
N ASN A 424 1.23 -26.23 3.91
CA ASN A 424 0.23 -26.90 4.74
C ASN A 424 0.81 -27.49 6.04
N GLU A 425 2.14 -27.63 6.13
CA GLU A 425 2.80 -28.05 7.37
C GLU A 425 2.96 -26.89 8.36
N ILE A 426 2.65 -25.65 8.02
CA ILE A 426 2.79 -24.49 8.91
C ILE A 426 1.49 -24.26 9.71
N ASP A 427 1.61 -24.23 11.04
CA ASP A 427 0.47 -24.06 11.97
C ASP A 427 0.22 -22.59 12.32
N HIS A 428 1.26 -21.75 12.22
CA HIS A 428 1.20 -20.37 12.68
C HIS A 428 1.63 -19.40 11.59
N TRP A 429 0.65 -18.71 11.03
CA TRP A 429 0.87 -17.66 10.05
C TRP A 429 0.83 -16.28 10.69
N ILE A 430 1.88 -15.48 10.46
CA ILE A 430 1.86 -14.04 10.64
C ILE A 430 1.40 -13.42 9.32
N MET A 431 0.32 -12.65 9.35
CA MET A 431 -0.21 -12.00 8.16
C MET A 431 0.41 -10.60 8.01
N ASP A 432 1.28 -10.42 7.02
CA ASP A 432 1.92 -9.13 6.71
C ASP A 432 1.08 -8.34 5.70
N LEU A 433 0.44 -7.28 6.19
CA LEU A 433 -0.40 -6.37 5.42
C LEU A 433 0.30 -5.03 5.09
N GLN A 434 1.64 -4.96 5.13
CA GLN A 434 2.39 -3.74 4.80
C GLN A 434 1.98 -3.12 3.45
N TYR A 435 1.62 -3.95 2.47
CA TYR A 435 1.11 -3.50 1.18
C TYR A 435 -0.07 -2.51 1.33
N LEU A 436 -0.98 -2.74 2.27
CA LEU A 436 -2.13 -1.87 2.49
C LEU A 436 -1.74 -0.47 2.95
N SER A 437 -0.76 -0.37 3.86
CA SER A 437 -0.24 0.89 4.40
C SER A 437 0.46 1.75 3.36
N ASP A 438 1.08 1.12 2.36
CA ASP A 438 1.84 1.81 1.31
C ASP A 438 0.92 2.38 0.21
N HIS A 439 -0.38 2.03 0.21
CA HIS A 439 -1.31 2.41 -0.85
C HIS A 439 -2.30 3.50 -0.46
N ALA A 440 -2.62 4.36 -1.43
CA ALA A 440 -3.43 5.56 -1.24
C ALA A 440 -4.89 5.29 -0.81
N TYR A 441 -5.45 4.10 -1.04
CA TYR A 441 -6.84 3.80 -0.70
C TYR A 441 -7.09 3.63 0.82
N LEU A 442 -6.07 3.24 1.60
CA LEU A 442 -6.14 3.27 3.08
C LEU A 442 -5.47 4.49 3.70
N SER A 443 -4.77 5.32 2.91
CA SER A 443 -4.18 6.58 3.41
C SER A 443 -5.20 7.55 4.05
N LYS A 444 -6.51 7.36 3.73
CA LYS A 444 -7.60 8.21 4.22
C LYS A 444 -8.30 7.66 5.45
N THR A 445 -8.11 6.39 5.79
CA THR A 445 -8.88 5.69 6.81
C THR A 445 -8.11 4.54 7.42
N VAL A 446 -8.13 4.46 8.74
CA VAL A 446 -7.59 3.31 9.49
C VAL A 446 -8.72 2.28 9.61
N PRO A 447 -8.55 1.04 9.09
CA PRO A 447 -9.63 0.05 9.11
C PRO A 447 -9.93 -0.42 10.53
N GLU A 448 -11.15 -0.93 10.73
CA GLU A 448 -11.53 -1.61 11.97
C GLU A 448 -11.45 -3.13 11.78
N TYR A 449 -10.90 -3.80 12.78
CA TYR A 449 -10.80 -5.25 12.86
C TYR A 449 -12.19 -5.90 12.97
N GLU A 450 -12.40 -7.01 12.26
CA GLU A 450 -13.63 -7.78 12.28
C GLU A 450 -13.54 -8.90 13.32
N ASP A 451 -14.22 -8.75 14.45
CA ASP A 451 -14.31 -9.77 15.50
C ASP A 451 -15.52 -10.69 15.26
N SER A 452 -15.46 -11.42 14.15
CA SER A 452 -16.46 -12.42 13.80
C SER A 452 -15.83 -13.80 13.67
N ALA A 453 -16.66 -14.85 13.76
CA ALA A 453 -16.23 -16.23 13.55
C ALA A 453 -15.64 -16.51 12.16
N ARG A 454 -15.75 -15.58 11.21
CA ARG A 454 -15.12 -15.68 9.88
C ARG A 454 -13.66 -15.23 9.89
N ASN A 455 -13.27 -14.43 10.87
CA ASN A 455 -11.91 -13.96 11.02
C ASN A 455 -11.11 -14.97 11.87
N THR A 456 -10.21 -15.68 11.22
CA THR A 456 -9.35 -16.68 11.86
C THR A 456 -7.99 -16.11 12.27
N VAL A 457 -7.70 -14.84 11.94
CA VAL A 457 -6.39 -14.21 12.19
C VAL A 457 -6.48 -13.32 13.42
N PRO A 458 -5.90 -13.69 14.58
CA PRO A 458 -5.92 -12.84 15.75
C PRO A 458 -5.15 -11.53 15.50
N MET A 459 -5.58 -10.44 16.14
CA MET A 459 -4.95 -9.12 16.02
C MET A 459 -3.43 -9.15 16.27
N THR A 460 -2.99 -10.00 17.19
CA THR A 460 -1.58 -10.22 17.55
C THR A 460 -0.76 -10.96 16.48
N LYS A 461 -1.35 -11.30 15.33
CA LYS A 461 -0.65 -11.92 14.19
C LYS A 461 -0.73 -11.07 12.92
N ILE A 462 -1.16 -9.81 13.02
CA ILE A 462 -1.28 -8.89 11.87
C ILE A 462 -0.13 -7.88 11.90
N ALA A 463 0.76 -7.96 10.92
CA ALA A 463 1.88 -7.04 10.74
C ALA A 463 1.60 -5.96 9.70
N GLY A 464 2.40 -4.90 9.70
CA GLY A 464 2.55 -3.97 8.58
C GLY A 464 1.43 -2.93 8.40
N THR A 465 0.33 -3.00 9.15
CA THR A 465 -0.76 -2.01 9.08
C THR A 465 -1.30 -1.63 10.45
N GLU A 466 -1.70 -0.37 10.59
CA GLU A 466 -2.48 0.10 11.74
C GLU A 466 -3.97 -0.22 11.53
N PHE A 467 -4.69 -0.50 12.62
CA PHE A 467 -6.14 -0.74 12.61
C PHE A 467 -6.75 -0.46 13.98
N TYR A 468 -8.05 -0.24 14.06
CA TYR A 468 -8.78 -0.15 15.32
C TYR A 468 -9.29 -1.54 15.75
N ASP A 469 -9.16 -1.86 17.03
CA ASP A 469 -9.81 -3.02 17.63
C ASP A 469 -11.34 -2.79 17.75
N PRO A 470 -12.14 -3.82 18.09
CA PRO A 470 -13.59 -3.67 18.25
C PRO A 470 -14.01 -2.69 19.36
N GLN A 471 -13.10 -2.34 20.27
CA GLN A 471 -13.31 -1.37 21.34
C GLN A 471 -12.89 0.06 20.94
N GLY A 472 -12.38 0.25 19.72
CA GLY A 472 -11.92 1.52 19.16
C GLY A 472 -10.51 1.93 19.61
N ALA A 473 -9.74 1.03 20.24
CA ALA A 473 -8.34 1.28 20.53
C ALA A 473 -7.50 1.08 19.26
N LEU A 474 -6.53 1.97 19.05
CA LEU A 474 -5.63 1.87 17.91
C LEU A 474 -4.57 0.80 18.17
N TYR A 475 -4.54 -0.22 17.32
CA TYR A 475 -3.45 -1.17 17.21
C TYR A 475 -2.39 -0.58 16.25
N GLU A 476 -1.23 -0.24 16.79
CA GLU A 476 -0.13 0.33 15.99
C GLU A 476 0.46 -0.75 15.07
N ALA A 477 0.90 -0.35 13.87
CA ALA A 477 1.56 -1.25 12.95
C ALA A 477 2.82 -1.84 13.58
N GLN A 478 2.91 -3.17 13.62
CA GLN A 478 4.07 -3.92 14.10
C GLN A 478 4.82 -4.53 12.92
N ASP A 479 6.13 -4.67 13.05
CA ASP A 479 6.91 -5.44 12.08
C ASP A 479 6.78 -6.96 12.35
N VAL A 480 7.09 -7.74 11.32
CA VAL A 480 6.99 -9.20 11.36
C VAL A 480 7.89 -9.81 12.43
N ASP A 481 9.07 -9.23 12.66
CA ASP A 481 10.06 -9.77 13.59
C ASP A 481 9.59 -9.61 15.04
N ALA A 482 8.98 -8.46 15.39
CA ALA A 482 8.39 -8.22 16.70
C ALA A 482 7.22 -9.17 17.00
N LEU A 483 6.39 -9.46 15.99
CA LEU A 483 5.30 -10.43 16.12
C LEU A 483 5.81 -11.86 16.24
N TYR A 484 6.85 -12.21 15.48
CA TYR A 484 7.52 -13.49 15.60
C TYR A 484 8.08 -13.69 17.02
N ASP A 485 8.82 -12.71 17.55
CA ASP A 485 9.37 -12.78 18.90
C ASP A 485 8.27 -12.92 19.98
N SER A 486 7.12 -12.27 19.79
CA SER A 486 5.98 -12.43 20.70
C SER A 486 5.40 -13.83 20.62
N LEU A 487 5.17 -14.33 19.41
CA LEU A 487 4.65 -15.67 19.17
C LEU A 487 5.60 -16.75 19.74
N MET A 488 6.92 -16.55 19.65
CA MET A 488 7.90 -17.48 20.19
C MET A 488 7.80 -17.58 21.71
N ARG A 489 7.64 -16.44 22.40
CA ARG A 489 7.43 -16.44 23.86
C ARG A 489 6.15 -17.16 24.24
N ASP A 490 5.05 -16.91 23.53
CA ASP A 490 3.75 -17.55 23.81
C ASP A 490 3.82 -19.08 23.63
N LEU A 491 4.54 -19.55 22.61
CA LEU A 491 4.76 -20.98 22.37
C LEU A 491 5.66 -21.61 23.44
N ASP A 492 6.74 -20.94 23.85
CA ASP A 492 7.63 -21.42 24.91
C ASP A 492 6.88 -21.52 26.26
N GLU A 493 6.04 -20.54 26.58
CA GLU A 493 5.18 -20.56 27.76
C GLU A 493 4.20 -21.74 27.72
N THR A 494 3.55 -21.96 26.57
CA THR A 494 2.60 -23.07 26.40
C THR A 494 3.27 -24.44 26.57
N LEU A 495 4.47 -24.62 26.01
CA LEU A 495 5.26 -25.85 26.15
C LEU A 495 5.72 -26.07 27.60
N SER A 496 6.08 -25.01 28.32
CA SER A 496 6.54 -25.09 29.71
C SER A 496 5.42 -25.54 30.67
N VAL A 497 4.18 -25.09 30.45
CA VAL A 497 3.02 -25.46 31.28
C VAL A 497 2.67 -26.94 31.08
N GLY A 498 2.70 -27.43 29.85
CA GLY A 498 2.36 -28.82 29.52
C GLY A 498 3.31 -29.89 30.09
N MET A 499 4.53 -29.52 30.52
CA MET A 499 5.47 -30.45 31.18
C MET A 499 5.28 -30.53 32.70
N THR A 500 4.51 -29.63 33.29
CA THR A 500 4.27 -29.56 34.75
C THR A 500 2.94 -30.17 35.20
N SER A 501 2.10 -30.55 34.24
CA SER A 501 0.85 -31.30 34.42
C SER A 501 1.03 -32.76 34.06
#